data_AF-A0A0B0ECC6-F1
#
_entry.id   AF-A0A0B0ECC6-F1
#
_cell.length_a   1.000
_cell.length_b   1.000
_cell.length_c   1.000
_cell.angle_alpha   90.00
_cell.angle_beta   90.00
_cell.angle_gamma   90.00
#
_symmetry.space_group_name_H-M   'P 1'
#
loop_
_entity.id
_entity.type
_entity.pdbx_description
1 polymer ?
#
loop_
_entity_poly.entity_id
_entity_poly.type
_entity_poly.pdbx_seq_one_letter_code
_entity_poly.pdbx_strand_id
1 'polypeptide(L)'
;MISGVPVVATSVDGNLEIIKDMETGVLVPPKDPLSLVKAICFLIENKVCADAIAKKGQEFALSKFSSKRMFGHVHEMYSELLARKG
;
A
#
# COMPACT_ATOMS: atom_id res chain seq x y z
N MET A 1 3.53 4.35 3.33
CA MET A 1 2.06 4.44 3.44
C MET A 1 1.62 4.81 4.87
N ILE A 2 1.79 3.96 5.89
CA ILE A 2 1.32 4.28 7.28
C ILE A 2 1.92 5.57 7.83
N SER A 3 3.20 5.85 7.58
CA SER A 3 3.87 7.06 8.06
C SER A 3 3.44 8.36 7.34
N GLY A 4 2.46 8.31 6.42
CA GLY A 4 2.01 9.49 5.69
C GLY A 4 3.03 10.04 4.68
N VAL A 5 3.94 9.19 4.20
CA VAL A 5 4.97 9.53 3.19
C VAL A 5 4.57 8.87 1.86
N PRO A 6 4.66 9.60 0.73
CA PRO A 6 4.37 9.03 -0.59
C PRO A 6 5.39 7.93 -0.92
N VAL A 7 4.93 6.87 -1.60
CA VAL A 7 5.74 5.69 -1.90
C VAL A 7 5.92 5.57 -3.41
N VAL A 8 7.16 5.33 -3.84
CA VAL A 8 7.47 4.84 -5.18
C VAL A 8 7.96 3.40 -5.05
N ALA A 9 7.36 2.47 -5.79
CA ALA A 9 7.69 1.06 -5.72
C ALA A 9 7.72 0.44 -7.12
N THR A 10 8.39 -0.70 -7.26
CA THR A 10 8.41 -1.44 -8.53
C THR A 10 7.09 -2.17 -8.76
N SER A 11 6.65 -2.26 -10.01
CA SER A 11 5.45 -2.99 -10.44
C SER A 11 5.70 -4.51 -10.49
N VAL A 12 5.94 -5.10 -9.31
CA VAL A 12 6.13 -6.55 -9.10
C VAL A 12 5.09 -7.04 -8.09
N ASP A 13 4.67 -8.31 -8.22
CA ASP A 13 3.59 -8.99 -7.48
C ASP A 13 3.01 -8.24 -6.28
N GLY A 14 3.61 -8.37 -5.08
CA GLY A 14 3.04 -7.81 -3.85
C GLY A 14 2.80 -6.29 -3.85
N ASN A 15 3.56 -5.53 -4.65
CA ASN A 15 3.32 -4.09 -4.78
C ASN A 15 2.08 -3.78 -5.63
N LEU A 16 1.79 -4.60 -6.65
CA LEU A 16 0.60 -4.44 -7.50
C LEU A 16 -0.69 -4.70 -6.73
N GLU A 17 -0.65 -5.55 -5.71
CA GLU A 17 -1.80 -5.83 -4.85
C GLU A 17 -2.13 -4.69 -3.87
N ILE A 18 -1.10 -3.92 -3.47
CA ILE A 18 -1.19 -2.93 -2.39
C ILE A 18 -1.27 -1.51 -2.94
N ILE A 19 -0.62 -1.22 -4.07
CA ILE A 19 -0.49 0.13 -4.62
C ILE A 19 -1.37 0.29 -5.85
N LYS A 20 -2.27 1.26 -5.78
CA LYS A 20 -2.94 1.86 -6.94
C LYS A 20 -2.10 3.02 -7.46
N ASP A 21 -1.61 2.88 -8.67
CA ASP A 21 -0.73 3.85 -9.32
C ASP A 21 -1.36 5.24 -9.38
N MET A 22 -0.57 6.27 -9.07
CA MET A 22 -0.95 7.68 -8.98
C MET A 22 -2.10 8.02 -8.00
N GLU A 23 -2.63 7.03 -7.27
CA GLU A 23 -3.69 7.23 -6.27
C GLU A 23 -3.20 7.06 -4.85
N THR A 24 -2.46 5.97 -4.58
CA THR A 24 -2.02 5.56 -3.23
C THR A 24 -0.50 5.38 -3.13
N GLY A 25 0.17 5.42 -4.27
CA GLY A 25 1.61 5.37 -4.47
C GLY A 25 1.90 5.46 -5.98
N VAL A 26 3.17 5.41 -6.36
CA VAL A 26 3.59 5.41 -7.77
C VAL A 26 4.28 4.09 -8.09
N LEU A 27 3.90 3.46 -9.19
CA LEU A 27 4.50 2.22 -9.66
C LEU A 27 5.45 2.49 -10.83
N VAL A 28 6.63 1.88 -10.77
CA VAL A 28 7.64 1.97 -11.85
C VAL A 28 8.07 0.58 -12.33
N PRO A 29 8.51 0.42 -13.58
CA PRO A 29 9.02 -0.87 -14.04
C PRO A 29 10.24 -1.34 -13.22
N PRO A 30 10.39 -2.65 -12.97
CA PRO A 30 11.60 -3.17 -12.35
C PRO A 30 12.81 -2.97 -13.27
N LYS A 31 13.99 -2.74 -12.66
CA LYS A 31 15.26 -2.52 -13.37
C LYS A 31 15.25 -1.32 -14.33
N ASP A 32 14.39 -0.33 -14.08
CA ASP A 32 14.38 0.94 -14.81
C ASP A 32 14.68 2.13 -13.86
N PRO A 33 15.97 2.49 -13.70
CA PRO A 33 16.38 3.63 -12.88
C PRO A 33 15.83 4.96 -13.39
N LEU A 34 15.63 5.13 -14.70
CA LEU A 34 15.16 6.39 -15.26
C LEU A 34 13.70 6.66 -14.87
N SER A 35 12.85 5.62 -14.92
CA SER A 35 11.47 5.72 -14.44
C SER A 35 11.40 6.01 -12.95
N LEU A 36 12.27 5.39 -12.14
CA LEU A 36 12.37 5.66 -10.70
C LEU A 36 12.74 7.13 -10.42
N VAL A 37 13.77 7.65 -11.10
CA VAL A 37 14.20 9.05 -10.96
C VAL A 37 13.06 10.01 -11.34
N LYS A 38 12.41 9.78 -12.49
CA LYS A 38 11.29 10.61 -12.95
C LYS A 38 10.15 10.65 -11.92
N ALA A 39 9.78 9.50 -11.35
CA ALA A 39 8.73 9.43 -10.33
C ALA A 39 9.11 10.19 -9.05
N ILE A 40 10.35 10.06 -8.59
CA ILE A 40 10.84 10.79 -7.40
C ILE A 40 10.86 12.30 -7.65
N CYS A 41 11.44 12.75 -8.77
CA CYS A 41 11.46 14.16 -9.15
C CYS A 41 10.06 14.74 -9.26
N PHE A 42 9.14 14.03 -9.93
CA PHE A 42 7.74 14.44 -10.03
C PHE A 42 7.11 14.70 -8.65
N LEU A 43 7.29 13.81 -7.68
CA LEU A 43 6.72 13.98 -6.35
C LEU A 43 7.36 15.13 -5.56
N ILE A 44 8.66 15.38 -5.76
CA ILE A 44 9.36 16.52 -5.13
C ILE A 44 8.85 17.85 -5.71
N GLU A 45 8.68 17.93 -7.02
CA GLU A 45 8.24 19.13 -7.73
C GLU A 45 6.73 19.40 -7.53
N ASN A 46 5.93 18.36 -7.33
CA ASN A 46 4.47 18.45 -7.24
C ASN A 46 3.96 18.12 -5.82
N LYS A 47 4.31 18.99 -4.85
CA LYS A 47 3.99 18.77 -3.43
C LYS A 47 2.51 18.49 -3.16
N VAL A 48 1.59 19.20 -3.82
CA VAL A 48 0.14 18.98 -3.64
C VAL A 48 -0.27 17.56 -4.04
N CYS A 49 0.23 17.09 -5.17
CA CYS A 49 -0.01 15.72 -5.63
C CYS A 49 0.62 14.70 -4.68
N ALA A 50 1.87 14.95 -4.25
CA ALA A 50 2.57 14.08 -3.31
C ALA A 50 1.83 13.93 -1.97
N ASP A 51 1.37 15.05 -1.40
CA ASP A 51 0.62 15.07 -0.14
C ASP A 51 -0.74 14.34 -0.30
N ALA A 52 -1.41 14.50 -1.44
CA ALA A 52 -2.65 13.80 -1.74
C ALA A 52 -2.46 12.27 -1.87
N ILE A 53 -1.42 11.83 -2.59
CA ILE A 53 -1.08 10.42 -2.74
C ILE A 53 -0.70 9.82 -1.39
N ALA A 54 0.11 10.52 -0.60
CA ALA A 54 0.53 10.07 0.72
C ALA A 54 -0.65 9.88 1.69
N LYS A 55 -1.58 10.84 1.71
CA LYS A 55 -2.80 10.76 2.52
C LYS A 55 -3.68 9.59 2.11
N LYS A 56 -3.99 9.45 0.82
CA LYS A 56 -4.79 8.32 0.30
C LYS A 56 -4.13 6.97 0.58
N GLY A 57 -2.81 6.88 0.40
CA GLY A 57 -2.03 5.68 0.72
C GLY A 57 -2.07 5.34 2.21
N GLN A 58 -2.00 6.34 3.09
CA GLN A 58 -2.13 6.13 4.54
C GLN A 58 -3.52 5.62 4.92
N GLU A 59 -4.58 6.27 4.43
CA GLU A 59 -5.97 5.87 4.67
C GLU A 59 -6.23 4.44 4.17
N PHE A 60 -5.75 4.11 2.97
CA PHE A 60 -5.83 2.76 2.43
C PHE A 60 -5.11 1.75 3.33
N ALA A 61 -3.87 2.04 3.74
CA ALA A 61 -3.09 1.12 4.55
C ALA A 61 -3.73 0.86 5.93
N LEU A 62 -4.22 1.91 6.58
CA LEU A 62 -4.90 1.81 7.88
C LEU A 62 -6.21 1.01 7.78
N SER A 63 -6.97 1.17 6.69
CA SER A 63 -8.22 0.43 6.49
C SER A 63 -8.00 -1.05 6.19
N LYS A 64 -6.95 -1.40 5.42
CA LYS A 64 -6.74 -2.78 4.95
C LYS A 64 -5.83 -3.62 5.85
N PHE A 65 -4.79 -3.03 6.43
CA PHE A 65 -3.68 -3.75 7.08
C PHE A 65 -3.57 -3.49 8.58
N SER A 66 -4.63 -3.03 9.25
CA SER A 66 -4.59 -2.91 10.71
C SER A 66 -4.44 -4.28 11.38
N SER A 67 -3.54 -4.36 12.37
CA SER A 67 -3.29 -5.60 13.14
C SER A 67 -4.57 -6.16 13.75
N LYS A 68 -5.50 -5.28 14.15
CA LYS A 68 -6.82 -5.67 14.68
C LYS A 68 -7.65 -6.46 13.67
N ARG A 69 -7.64 -6.05 12.39
CA ARG A 69 -8.39 -6.74 11.33
C ARG A 69 -7.76 -8.09 10.98
N MET A 70 -6.44 -8.14 10.84
CA MET A 70 -5.71 -9.38 10.58
C MET A 70 -5.96 -10.40 11.71
N PHE A 71 -5.81 -9.97 12.96
CA PHE A 71 -6.08 -10.81 14.12
C PHE A 71 -7.52 -11.31 14.16
N GLY A 72 -8.49 -10.42 13.90
CA GLY A 72 -9.91 -10.78 13.86
C GLY A 72 -10.21 -11.89 12.85
N HIS A 73 -9.72 -11.77 11.61
CA HIS A 73 -9.94 -12.79 10.58
C HIS A 73 -9.33 -14.16 10.93
N VAL A 74 -8.10 -14.17 11.46
CA VAL A 74 -7.43 -15.43 11.85
C VAL A 74 -8.14 -16.07 13.04
N HIS A 75 -8.52 -15.25 14.03
CA HIS A 75 -9.26 -15.71 15.21
C HIS A 75 -10.62 -16.29 14.85
N GLU A 76 -11.38 -15.62 13.97
CA GLU A 76 -12.68 -16.08 13.48
C GLU A 76 -12.54 -17.41 12.74
N MET A 77 -11.57 -17.53 11.83
CA MET A 77 -11.29 -18.77 11.10
C MET A 77 -10.98 -19.94 12.05
N TYR A 78 -10.13 -19.73 13.07
CA TYR A 78 -9.84 -20.76 14.07
C TYR A 78 -11.07 -21.10 14.93
N SER A 79 -11.86 -20.10 15.29
CA SER A 79 -13.08 -20.30 16.09
C SER A 79 -14.12 -21.13 15.33
N GLU A 80 -14.30 -20.86 14.03
CA GLU A 80 -15.17 -21.66 13.16
C GLU A 80 -14.69 -23.12 13.04
N LEU A 81 -13.38 -23.33 12.82
CA LEU A 81 -12.82 -24.67 12.69
C LEU A 81 -12.95 -25.48 13.97
N LEU A 82 -12.80 -24.84 15.13
CA LEU A 82 -13.02 -25.47 16.43
C LEU A 82 -14.51 -25.80 16.65
N ALA A 83 -15.42 -24.90 16.27
CA ALA A 83 -16.86 -25.11 16.40
C ALA A 83 -17.39 -26.26 15.51
N ARG A 84 -16.77 -26.53 14.36
CA ARG A 84 -17.15 -27.64 13.46
C ARG A 84 -16.67 -29.02 13.94
N LYS A 85 -15.77 -29.07 14.93
CA LYS A 85 -15.15 -30.31 15.42
C LYS A 85 -15.84 -30.90 16.66
N GLY A 86 -16.82 -30.18 17.24
CA GLY A 86 -17.70 -30.65 18.31
C GLY A 86 -19.08 -30.96 17.77
#